data_AF-A0A1V2BA76-F1
#
_entry.id   AF-A0A1V2BA76-F1
#
_cell.length_a   1.000
_cell.length_b   1.000
_cell.length_c   1.000
_cell.angle_alpha   90.00
_cell.angle_beta   90.00
_cell.angle_gamma   90.00
#
_symmetry.space_group_name_H-M   'P 1'
#
loop_
_entity.id
_entity.type
_entity.pdbx_description
1 polymer ?
#
loop_
_entity_poly.entity_id
_entity_poly.type
_entity_poly.pdbx_seq_one_letter_code
_entity_poly.pdbx_strand_id
1 'polypeptide(L)'
;MESNNIHTGLSEIGDAHAAQLLVYGVVFNLEHETGRIYPQYNPDNAISFKGEKPVDGYYHAIYDRAKQAIYKGDIQDHFLQINVKFPEILFKGPIKENNVLTEINQESFEDNAGFVIVNNTIKNRLAGLLPQVDIMGDKYILDLTLNQLWSISDDKHILSIEKFRENNDKVYAWYDKANKKVVDIDARGILSTPKNIYLVELPSWFRIDPVSPVWRKQFEGTRLHEKETMFLNTVMMEPNPTANATHISQTEMVNAIKMNRIRKGLPPERIRKTPKWTKGKKL
;
A
#
# COMPACT_ATOMS: atom_id res chain seq x y z
N MET A 1 -20.54 -26.83 14.15
CA MET A 1 -19.18 -26.60 13.60
C MET A 1 -18.76 -25.24 14.10
N GLU A 2 -18.06 -25.23 15.23
CA GLU A 2 -17.48 -24.01 15.77
C GLU A 2 -16.44 -23.51 14.78
N SER A 3 -16.66 -22.31 14.26
CA SER A 3 -15.62 -21.59 13.54
C SER A 3 -14.50 -21.35 14.56
N ASN A 4 -13.41 -22.11 14.43
CA ASN A 4 -12.13 -21.73 15.02
C ASN A 4 -11.78 -20.36 14.45
N ASN A 5 -12.23 -19.29 15.12
CA ASN A 5 -11.61 -17.99 15.02
C ASN A 5 -10.21 -18.20 15.59
N ILE A 6 -9.31 -18.64 14.73
CA ILE A 6 -7.89 -18.47 14.95
C ILE A 6 -7.73 -16.95 14.95
N HIS A 7 -7.82 -16.33 16.14
CA HIS A 7 -7.08 -15.13 16.39
C HIS A 7 -5.63 -15.51 16.18
N THR A 8 -5.18 -15.48 14.92
CA THR A 8 -3.77 -15.51 14.55
C THR A 8 -3.22 -14.22 15.10
N GLY A 9 -2.84 -14.25 16.38
CA GLY A 9 -2.20 -13.13 17.04
C GLY A 9 -0.94 -12.82 16.23
N LEU A 10 -0.99 -11.75 15.46
CA LEU A 10 0.23 -11.23 14.88
C LEU A 10 1.09 -10.71 16.03
N SER A 11 2.33 -11.17 16.13
CA SER A 11 3.25 -10.78 17.20
C SER A 11 3.46 -9.26 17.19
N GLU A 12 3.99 -8.74 18.29
CA GLU A 12 4.40 -7.34 18.31
C GLU A 12 5.61 -7.15 17.41
N ILE A 13 5.66 -6.00 16.73
CA ILE A 13 6.88 -5.64 16.00
C ILE A 13 8.00 -5.48 17.02
N GLY A 14 9.14 -6.07 16.71
CA GLY A 14 10.27 -6.10 17.64
C GLY A 14 10.10 -7.13 18.77
N ASP A 15 9.19 -8.10 18.63
CA ASP A 15 9.17 -9.31 19.46
C ASP A 15 10.58 -9.89 19.53
N ALA A 16 11.07 -10.10 20.75
CA ALA A 16 12.45 -10.50 20.99
C ALA A 16 12.76 -11.90 20.45
N HIS A 17 11.75 -12.74 20.25
CA HIS A 17 11.87 -14.14 19.92
C HIS A 17 11.61 -14.42 18.45
N ALA A 18 10.66 -13.72 17.81
CA ALA A 18 10.31 -14.00 16.42
C ALA A 18 9.76 -12.81 15.62
N ALA A 19 10.08 -12.80 14.32
CA ALA A 19 9.39 -12.00 13.32
C ALA A 19 8.30 -12.82 12.62
N GLN A 20 7.32 -12.13 12.03
CA GLN A 20 6.28 -12.76 11.20
C GLN A 20 6.40 -12.35 9.75
N LEU A 21 6.24 -13.33 8.87
CA LEU A 21 6.37 -13.20 7.43
C LEU A 21 5.07 -13.72 6.79
N LEU A 22 4.65 -13.09 5.70
CA LEU A 22 3.62 -13.57 4.81
C LEU A 22 4.30 -14.10 3.55
N VAL A 23 4.07 -15.38 3.24
CA VAL A 23 4.51 -16.01 2.00
C VAL A 23 3.28 -16.55 1.29
N TYR A 24 2.92 -15.91 0.18
CA TYR A 24 1.71 -16.23 -0.59
C TYR A 24 0.43 -16.30 0.27
N GLY A 25 0.32 -15.39 1.24
CA GLY A 25 -0.79 -15.30 2.19
C GLY A 25 -0.67 -16.19 3.43
N VAL A 26 0.27 -17.14 3.48
CA VAL A 26 0.49 -17.96 4.68
C VAL A 26 1.39 -17.22 5.66
N VAL A 27 0.99 -17.21 6.94
CA VAL A 27 1.80 -16.64 8.03
C VAL A 27 2.88 -17.63 8.45
N PHE A 28 4.12 -17.19 8.39
CA PHE A 28 5.30 -17.89 8.88
C PHE A 28 5.89 -17.14 10.08
N ASN A 29 6.40 -17.88 11.05
CA ASN A 29 7.25 -17.34 12.10
C ASN A 29 8.71 -17.54 11.71
N LEU A 30 9.54 -16.53 11.98
CA LEU A 30 11.01 -16.57 11.92
C LEU A 30 11.55 -16.38 13.33
N GLU A 31 12.06 -17.45 13.93
CA GLU A 31 12.70 -17.41 15.25
C GLU A 31 14.12 -16.85 15.16
N HIS A 32 14.39 -15.79 15.93
CA HIS A 32 15.68 -15.11 15.89
C HIS A 32 16.83 -15.94 16.48
N GLU A 33 16.60 -16.70 17.55
CA GLU A 33 17.66 -17.48 18.22
C GLU A 33 18.12 -18.69 17.41
N THR A 34 17.18 -19.34 16.73
CA THR A 34 17.38 -20.61 16.04
C THR A 34 17.51 -20.44 14.53
N GLY A 35 17.13 -19.28 13.99
CA GLY A 35 17.02 -19.03 12.55
C GLY A 35 16.00 -19.95 11.87
N ARG A 36 15.04 -20.49 12.63
CA ARG A 36 14.00 -21.39 12.11
C ARG A 36 12.87 -20.58 11.51
N ILE A 37 12.43 -20.97 10.32
CA ILE A 37 11.23 -20.51 9.67
C ILE A 37 10.23 -21.65 9.61
N TYR A 38 8.98 -21.41 10.00
CA TYR A 38 7.90 -22.41 9.95
C TYR A 38 6.53 -21.76 9.80
N PRO A 39 5.57 -22.43 9.14
CA PRO A 39 4.21 -21.90 9.04
C PRO A 39 3.55 -21.92 10.43
N GLN A 40 2.85 -20.85 10.80
CA GLN A 40 2.27 -20.68 12.14
C GLN A 40 1.29 -21.80 12.50
N TYR A 41 0.55 -22.32 11.51
CA TYR A 41 -0.42 -23.41 11.71
C TYR A 41 0.22 -24.81 11.76
N ASN A 42 1.50 -24.96 11.38
CA ASN A 42 2.20 -26.25 11.41
C ASN A 42 3.72 -26.07 11.72
N PRO A 43 4.09 -25.88 12.99
CA PRO A 43 5.48 -25.68 13.40
C PRO A 43 6.43 -26.86 13.12
N ASP A 44 5.91 -28.06 12.88
CA ASP A 44 6.73 -29.24 12.54
C ASP A 44 7.38 -29.11 11.16
N ASN A 45 6.81 -28.30 10.27
CA ASN A 45 7.36 -27.96 8.96
C ASN A 45 8.43 -26.85 9.05
N ALA A 46 9.28 -26.90 10.07
CA ALA A 46 10.34 -25.91 10.27
C ALA A 46 11.58 -26.20 9.45
N ILE A 47 12.21 -25.14 8.98
CA ILE A 47 13.53 -25.17 8.34
C ILE A 47 14.43 -24.14 9.00
N SER A 48 15.69 -24.49 9.27
CA SER A 48 16.68 -23.56 9.84
C SER A 48 17.68 -23.11 8.80
N PHE A 49 18.00 -21.82 8.81
CA PHE A 49 19.09 -21.23 8.03
C PHE A 49 20.37 -21.00 8.86
N LYS A 50 20.40 -21.49 10.11
CA LYS A 50 21.56 -21.34 10.98
C LYS A 50 22.78 -22.05 10.40
N GLY A 51 23.88 -21.31 10.25
CA GLY A 51 25.14 -21.81 9.70
C GLY A 51 25.22 -21.80 8.18
N GLU A 52 24.13 -21.45 7.49
CA GLU A 52 24.15 -21.22 6.04
C GLU A 52 24.89 -19.92 5.71
N LYS A 53 25.44 -19.83 4.50
CA LYS A 53 26.01 -18.58 3.99
C LYS A 53 25.02 -17.94 3.03
N PRO A 54 24.66 -16.66 3.23
CA PRO A 54 23.83 -15.96 2.25
C PRO A 54 24.60 -15.79 0.93
N VAL A 55 23.87 -15.81 -0.18
CA VAL A 55 24.38 -15.50 -1.52
C VAL A 55 23.81 -14.13 -1.89
N ASP A 56 24.67 -13.19 -2.24
CA ASP A 56 24.28 -11.81 -2.57
C ASP A 56 23.38 -11.13 -1.51
N GLY A 57 23.63 -11.46 -0.23
CA GLY A 57 22.87 -10.91 0.90
C GLY A 57 21.56 -11.64 1.22
N TYR A 58 21.23 -12.73 0.50
CA TYR A 58 19.98 -13.47 0.66
C TYR A 58 20.20 -14.95 1.02
N TYR A 59 19.28 -15.49 1.83
CA TYR A 59 19.05 -16.92 1.96
C TYR A 59 17.97 -17.35 0.97
N HIS A 60 18.31 -18.27 0.07
CA HIS A 60 17.40 -18.76 -0.96
C HIS A 60 16.64 -19.99 -0.47
N ALA A 61 15.35 -20.01 -0.77
CA ALA A 61 14.45 -21.08 -0.41
C ALA A 61 13.36 -21.26 -1.46
N ILE A 62 12.60 -22.34 -1.32
CA ILE A 62 11.44 -22.64 -2.13
C ILE A 62 10.23 -22.67 -1.23
N TYR A 63 9.17 -21.97 -1.61
CA TYR A 63 7.86 -22.16 -1.03
C TYR A 63 7.01 -23.07 -1.92
N ASP A 64 6.56 -24.19 -1.36
CA ASP A 64 5.66 -25.14 -2.00
C ASP A 64 4.22 -24.79 -1.61
N ARG A 65 3.41 -24.35 -2.57
CA ARG A 65 2.01 -23.92 -2.37
C ARG A 65 1.09 -25.06 -1.95
N ALA A 66 1.35 -26.29 -2.41
CA ALA A 66 0.52 -27.43 -2.11
C ALA A 66 0.75 -27.90 -0.66
N LYS A 67 1.99 -27.83 -0.20
CA LYS A 67 2.38 -28.20 1.18
C LYS A 67 2.35 -27.02 2.16
N GLN A 68 2.25 -25.80 1.63
CA GLN A 68 2.34 -24.54 2.35
C GLN A 68 3.58 -24.50 3.28
N ALA A 69 4.71 -24.95 2.75
CA ALA A 69 5.94 -25.15 3.50
C ALA A 69 7.16 -24.60 2.73
N ILE A 70 8.22 -24.28 3.46
CA ILE A 70 9.46 -23.77 2.91
C ILE A 70 10.55 -24.84 2.95
N TYR A 71 11.26 -25.00 1.85
CA TYR A 71 12.35 -25.97 1.67
C TYR A 71 13.61 -25.28 1.15
N LYS A 72 14.76 -25.93 1.35
CA LYS A 72 16.01 -25.60 0.65
C LYS A 72 16.11 -26.43 -0.63
N GLY A 73 16.85 -25.93 -1.62
CA GLY A 73 17.15 -26.61 -2.86
C GLY A 73 16.64 -25.86 -4.08
N ASP A 74 16.42 -26.60 -5.18
CA ASP A 74 15.98 -26.07 -6.48
C ASP A 74 14.52 -26.44 -6.80
N ILE A 75 13.84 -25.55 -7.51
CA ILE A 75 12.44 -25.75 -7.93
C ILE A 75 12.33 -27.04 -8.74
N GLN A 76 11.44 -27.93 -8.30
CA GLN A 76 11.09 -29.17 -8.99
C GLN A 76 9.78 -29.02 -9.78
N ASP A 77 8.87 -28.15 -9.33
CA ASP A 77 7.58 -27.90 -9.98
C ASP A 77 7.28 -26.40 -10.03
N HIS A 78 7.51 -25.76 -11.18
CA HIS A 78 7.28 -24.32 -11.37
C HIS A 78 5.81 -23.89 -11.24
N PHE A 79 4.84 -24.80 -11.22
CA PHE A 79 3.43 -24.47 -10.98
C PHE A 79 3.10 -24.36 -9.50
N LEU A 80 3.69 -25.26 -8.70
CA LEU A 80 3.41 -25.36 -7.26
C LEU A 80 4.47 -24.66 -6.41
N GLN A 81 5.65 -24.41 -6.95
CA GLN A 81 6.80 -23.91 -6.21
C GLN A 81 7.25 -22.56 -6.72
N ILE A 82 7.61 -21.69 -5.77
CA ILE A 82 8.19 -20.37 -6.06
C ILE A 82 9.47 -20.18 -5.27
N ASN A 83 10.39 -19.41 -5.83
CA ASN A 83 11.57 -18.95 -5.10
C ASN A 83 11.16 -17.91 -4.06
N VAL A 84 11.75 -18.04 -2.88
CA VAL A 84 11.67 -17.04 -1.81
C VAL A 84 13.10 -16.69 -1.39
N LYS A 85 13.36 -15.40 -1.19
CA LYS A 85 14.69 -14.87 -0.86
C LYS A 85 14.60 -14.11 0.45
N PHE A 86 15.19 -14.60 1.52
CA PHE A 86 15.16 -13.91 2.81
C PHE A 86 16.44 -13.10 3.02
N PRO A 87 16.36 -11.76 3.18
CA PRO A 87 17.55 -10.95 3.39
C PRO A 87 18.22 -11.31 4.71
N GLU A 88 19.56 -11.32 4.72
CA GLU A 88 20.38 -11.78 5.85
C GLU A 88 20.03 -11.04 7.16
N ILE A 89 19.65 -9.76 7.05
CA ILE A 89 19.31 -8.91 8.19
C ILE A 89 18.21 -9.51 9.08
N LEU A 90 17.28 -10.30 8.53
CA LEU A 90 16.20 -10.92 9.30
C LEU A 90 16.69 -11.95 10.32
N PHE A 91 17.87 -12.50 10.09
CA PHE A 91 18.48 -13.54 10.92
C PHE A 91 19.51 -12.96 11.91
N LYS A 92 19.71 -11.63 11.93
CA LYS A 92 20.64 -10.96 12.85
C LYS A 92 20.02 -10.61 14.21
N GLY A 93 18.71 -10.78 14.35
CA GLY A 93 17.96 -10.52 15.58
C GLY A 93 16.66 -9.75 15.33
N PRO A 94 15.97 -9.32 16.39
CA PRO A 94 14.72 -8.59 16.28
C PRO A 94 14.93 -7.18 15.71
N ILE A 95 14.06 -6.79 14.78
CA ILE A 95 14.00 -5.45 14.20
C ILE A 95 12.82 -4.71 14.85
N LYS A 96 13.12 -3.65 15.58
CA LYS A 96 12.11 -2.91 16.38
C LYS A 96 11.54 -1.71 15.61
N GLU A 97 12.32 -1.19 14.67
CA GLU A 97 11.99 0.01 13.91
C GLU A 97 11.07 -0.33 12.73
N ASN A 98 9.83 0.15 12.77
CA ASN A 98 8.85 -0.11 11.72
C ASN A 98 9.25 0.44 10.34
N ASN A 99 10.01 1.53 10.28
CA ASN A 99 10.52 2.07 9.02
C ASN A 99 11.53 1.11 8.37
N VAL A 100 12.39 0.45 9.17
CA VAL A 100 13.34 -0.55 8.66
C VAL A 100 12.58 -1.74 8.06
N LEU A 101 11.52 -2.23 8.72
CA LEU A 101 10.67 -3.27 8.14
C LEU A 101 9.99 -2.84 6.84
N THR A 102 9.62 -1.57 6.74
CA THR A 102 9.02 -1.00 5.52
C THR A 102 10.03 -0.92 4.38
N GLU A 103 11.27 -0.52 4.68
CA GLU A 103 12.38 -0.51 3.72
C GLU A 103 12.71 -1.92 3.25
N ILE A 104 12.81 -2.90 4.15
CA ILE A 104 13.04 -4.31 3.78
C ILE A 104 11.91 -4.84 2.89
N ASN A 105 10.65 -4.52 3.18
CA ASN A 105 9.53 -4.93 2.35
C ASN A 105 9.59 -4.31 0.95
N GLN A 106 9.98 -3.03 0.85
CA GLN A 106 10.15 -2.34 -0.43
C GLN A 106 11.25 -3.01 -1.27
N GLU A 107 12.44 -3.21 -0.68
CA GLU A 107 13.57 -3.88 -1.35
C GLU A 107 13.20 -5.33 -1.75
N SER A 108 12.54 -6.06 -0.85
CA SER A 108 12.07 -7.42 -1.10
C SER A 108 11.05 -7.48 -2.24
N PHE A 109 10.21 -6.47 -2.39
CA PHE A 109 9.26 -6.37 -3.50
C PHE A 109 9.97 -6.08 -4.83
N GLU A 110 10.90 -5.13 -4.85
CA GLU A 110 11.72 -4.79 -6.02
C GLU A 110 12.54 -5.99 -6.50
N ASP A 111 13.08 -6.77 -5.57
CA ASP A 111 13.86 -7.96 -5.85
C ASP A 111 13.01 -9.20 -6.15
N ASN A 112 11.68 -9.10 -6.13
CA ASN A 112 10.78 -10.26 -6.27
C ASN A 112 11.12 -11.39 -5.29
N ALA A 113 11.36 -11.03 -4.02
CA ALA A 113 11.81 -11.94 -2.98
C ALA A 113 10.72 -12.93 -2.53
N GLY A 114 9.46 -12.74 -2.93
CA GLY A 114 8.39 -13.73 -2.73
C GLY A 114 7.78 -13.76 -1.32
N PHE A 115 8.09 -12.77 -0.48
CA PHE A 115 7.53 -12.66 0.88
C PHE A 115 7.33 -11.19 1.26
N VAL A 116 6.59 -10.96 2.36
CA VAL A 116 6.43 -9.65 3.00
C VAL A 116 6.50 -9.84 4.51
N ILE A 117 7.25 -8.97 5.20
CA ILE A 117 7.33 -8.95 6.66
C ILE A 117 6.14 -8.18 7.22
N VAL A 118 5.55 -8.72 8.28
CA VAL A 118 4.48 -8.03 9.00
C VAL A 118 5.05 -6.80 9.70
N ASN A 119 4.71 -5.62 9.19
CA ASN A 119 4.97 -4.32 9.82
C ASN A 119 3.68 -3.73 10.43
N ASN A 120 3.73 -2.52 11.00
CA ASN A 120 2.59 -1.95 11.75
C ASN A 120 1.42 -1.69 10.81
N THR A 121 1.71 -1.27 9.58
CA THR A 121 0.71 -1.00 8.56
C THR A 121 -0.07 -2.27 8.24
N ILE A 122 0.64 -3.37 7.97
CA ILE A 122 0.03 -4.67 7.69
C ILE A 122 -0.71 -5.20 8.91
N LYS A 123 -0.09 -5.17 10.09
CA LYS A 123 -0.69 -5.61 11.35
C LYS A 123 -2.00 -4.87 11.64
N ASN A 124 -1.96 -3.54 11.60
CA ASN A 124 -3.13 -2.70 11.83
C ASN A 124 -4.24 -3.00 10.82
N ARG A 125 -3.87 -3.15 9.55
CA ARG A 125 -4.84 -3.48 8.50
C ARG A 125 -5.49 -4.84 8.74
N LEU A 126 -4.71 -5.87 9.05
CA LEU A 126 -5.22 -7.21 9.35
C LEU A 126 -6.04 -7.24 10.66
N ALA A 127 -5.81 -6.29 11.56
CA ALA A 127 -6.64 -6.08 12.76
C ALA A 127 -7.94 -5.27 12.51
N GLY A 128 -8.25 -4.92 11.26
CA GLY A 128 -9.47 -4.18 10.92
C GLY A 128 -9.31 -2.66 10.86
N LEU A 129 -8.13 -2.11 11.12
CA LEU A 129 -7.90 -0.67 11.02
C LEU A 129 -7.73 -0.27 9.55
N LEU A 130 -8.62 0.60 9.08
CA LEU A 130 -8.57 1.12 7.72
C LEU A 130 -7.36 2.05 7.52
N PRO A 131 -6.76 2.06 6.32
CA PRO A 131 -5.61 2.91 6.03
C PRO A 131 -6.02 4.38 5.97
N GLN A 132 -5.05 5.26 6.22
CA GLN A 132 -5.25 6.71 6.12
C GLN A 132 -4.55 7.26 4.88
N VAL A 133 -5.01 8.39 4.37
CA VAL A 133 -4.34 9.17 3.30
C VAL A 133 -4.35 10.64 3.70
N ASP A 134 -3.33 11.39 3.28
CA ASP A 134 -3.27 12.84 3.42
C ASP A 134 -3.53 13.50 2.06
N ILE A 135 -4.56 14.35 1.98
CA ILE A 135 -4.84 15.15 0.79
C ILE A 135 -4.71 16.62 1.19
N MET A 136 -3.61 17.24 0.74
CA MET A 136 -3.35 18.67 0.95
C MET A 136 -3.30 19.13 2.42
N GLY A 137 -2.90 18.24 3.33
CA GLY A 137 -2.80 18.45 4.78
C GLY A 137 -4.02 17.99 5.57
N ASP A 138 -5.10 17.59 4.88
CA ASP A 138 -6.29 17.00 5.49
C ASP A 138 -6.18 15.47 5.46
N LYS A 139 -6.36 14.83 6.62
CA LYS A 139 -6.28 13.37 6.73
C LYS A 139 -7.64 12.71 6.55
N TYR A 140 -7.67 11.62 5.80
CA TYR A 140 -8.85 10.82 5.50
C TYR A 140 -8.60 9.35 5.81
N ILE A 141 -9.62 8.65 6.28
CA ILE A 141 -9.66 7.18 6.34
C ILE A 141 -10.20 6.68 5.01
N LEU A 142 -9.49 5.73 4.39
CA LEU A 142 -9.89 5.09 3.14
C LEU A 142 -10.76 3.85 3.44
N ASP A 143 -12.04 3.92 3.05
CA ASP A 143 -12.94 2.78 3.08
C ASP A 143 -13.31 2.37 1.65
N LEU A 144 -12.57 1.38 1.14
CA LEU A 144 -12.85 0.81 -0.17
C LEU A 144 -14.11 -0.04 -0.19
N THR A 145 -14.67 -0.48 0.95
CA THR A 145 -15.92 -1.24 0.96
C THR A 145 -17.12 -0.34 0.69
N LEU A 146 -17.07 0.89 1.21
CA LEU A 146 -18.09 1.92 1.03
C LEU A 146 -17.80 2.89 -0.13
N ASN A 147 -16.68 2.75 -0.83
CA ASN A 147 -16.21 3.70 -1.86
C ASN A 147 -16.05 5.14 -1.33
N GLN A 148 -15.53 5.30 -0.10
CA GLN A 148 -15.50 6.58 0.60
C GLN A 148 -14.14 6.91 1.23
N LEU A 149 -13.86 8.20 1.31
CA LEU A 149 -12.78 8.79 2.11
C LEU A 149 -13.42 9.65 3.21
N TRP A 150 -13.22 9.25 4.47
CA TRP A 150 -13.85 9.87 5.64
C TRP A 150 -12.86 10.82 6.30
N SER A 151 -13.19 12.10 6.46
CA SER A 151 -12.26 13.00 7.13
C SER A 151 -12.09 12.62 8.60
N ILE A 152 -10.84 12.61 9.08
CA ILE A 152 -10.54 12.33 10.48
C ILE A 152 -10.95 13.50 11.39
N SER A 153 -10.97 14.73 10.86
CA SER A 153 -11.31 15.93 11.65
C SER A 153 -12.79 16.32 11.60
N ASP A 154 -13.55 15.79 10.65
CA ASP A 154 -14.99 16.04 10.47
C ASP A 154 -15.67 14.80 9.87
N ASP A 155 -16.34 14.01 10.71
CA ASP A 155 -16.98 12.74 10.33
C ASP A 155 -18.13 12.88 9.31
N LYS A 156 -18.66 14.10 9.15
CA LYS A 156 -19.68 14.41 8.13
C LYS A 156 -19.05 14.74 6.78
N HIS A 157 -17.75 14.98 6.74
CA HIS A 157 -17.03 15.32 5.54
C HIS A 157 -16.50 14.06 4.85
N ILE A 158 -17.21 13.66 3.79
CA ILE A 158 -16.95 12.43 3.04
C ILE A 158 -16.67 12.78 1.57
N LEU A 159 -15.59 12.24 1.02
CA LEU A 159 -15.32 12.26 -0.41
C LEU A 159 -15.66 10.90 -1.02
N SER A 160 -16.36 10.91 -2.16
CA SER A 160 -16.60 9.68 -2.93
C SER A 160 -15.34 9.34 -3.73
N ILE A 161 -14.91 8.08 -3.60
CA ILE A 161 -13.76 7.53 -4.34
C ILE A 161 -14.04 7.49 -5.85
N GLU A 162 -15.29 7.35 -6.26
CA GLU A 162 -15.70 7.29 -7.67
C GLU A 162 -15.43 8.60 -8.43
N LYS A 163 -15.22 9.71 -7.71
CA LYS A 163 -14.83 10.98 -8.31
C LYS A 163 -13.34 11.05 -8.66
N PHE A 164 -12.54 10.09 -8.20
CA PHE A 164 -11.16 9.95 -8.61
C PHE A 164 -11.09 9.09 -9.86
N ARG A 165 -10.25 9.52 -10.80
CA ARG A 165 -9.91 8.75 -11.98
C ARG A 165 -8.72 7.87 -11.66
N GLU A 166 -8.72 6.66 -12.18
CA GLU A 166 -7.61 5.72 -12.03
C GLU A 166 -6.85 5.59 -13.35
N ASN A 167 -5.52 5.57 -13.27
CA ASN A 167 -4.64 5.32 -14.41
C ASN A 167 -3.42 4.55 -13.92
N ASN A 168 -3.30 3.30 -14.36
CA ASN A 168 -2.27 2.36 -13.90
C ASN A 168 -2.22 2.33 -12.36
N ASP A 169 -1.05 2.61 -11.77
CA ASP A 169 -0.82 2.56 -10.33
C ASP A 169 -1.12 3.87 -9.59
N LYS A 170 -1.92 4.75 -10.18
CA LYS A 170 -2.26 6.05 -9.60
C LYS A 170 -3.75 6.37 -9.71
N VAL A 171 -4.22 7.11 -8.73
CA VAL A 171 -5.55 7.72 -8.72
C VAL A 171 -5.41 9.22 -8.59
N TYR A 172 -6.26 9.96 -9.29
CA TYR A 172 -6.17 11.42 -9.35
C TYR A 172 -7.53 12.09 -9.49
N ALA A 173 -7.63 13.30 -8.96
CA ALA A 173 -8.83 14.11 -9.09
C ALA A 173 -8.49 15.61 -9.03
N TRP A 174 -9.42 16.44 -9.50
CA TRP A 174 -9.35 17.87 -9.20
C TRP A 174 -9.94 18.13 -7.83
N TYR A 175 -9.18 18.81 -6.99
CA TYR A 175 -9.53 19.12 -5.61
C TYR A 175 -9.60 20.63 -5.40
N ASP A 176 -10.73 21.08 -4.87
CA ASP A 176 -10.91 22.45 -4.39
C ASP A 176 -10.45 22.52 -2.93
N LYS A 177 -9.25 23.07 -2.74
CA LYS A 177 -8.61 23.18 -1.42
C LYS A 177 -9.41 24.04 -0.45
N ALA A 178 -10.12 25.07 -0.92
CA ALA A 178 -10.86 25.96 -0.02
C ALA A 178 -12.13 25.30 0.52
N ASN A 179 -12.81 24.52 -0.32
CA ASN A 179 -14.04 23.81 0.03
C ASN A 179 -13.80 22.35 0.43
N LYS A 180 -12.54 21.90 0.44
CA LYS A 180 -12.11 20.54 0.70
C LYS A 180 -12.86 19.48 -0.09
N LYS A 181 -13.12 19.69 -1.38
CA LYS A 181 -13.98 18.78 -2.16
C LYS A 181 -13.37 18.40 -3.49
N VAL A 182 -13.66 17.19 -3.95
CA VAL A 182 -13.41 16.79 -5.33
C VAL A 182 -14.42 17.49 -6.24
N VAL A 183 -13.91 18.09 -7.31
CA VAL A 183 -14.69 18.85 -8.30
C VAL A 183 -14.44 18.32 -9.70
N ASP A 184 -15.44 18.45 -10.56
CA ASP A 184 -15.26 18.25 -11.99
C ASP A 184 -14.95 19.59 -12.66
N ILE A 185 -13.99 19.58 -13.59
CA ILE A 185 -13.63 20.77 -14.37
C ILE A 185 -14.02 20.54 -15.82
N ASP A 186 -14.93 21.37 -16.34
CA ASP A 186 -15.24 21.39 -17.77
C ASP A 186 -14.14 22.14 -18.54
N ALA A 187 -13.23 21.36 -19.13
CA ALA A 187 -12.14 21.88 -19.95
C ALA A 187 -12.61 22.70 -21.16
N ARG A 188 -13.87 22.55 -21.62
CA ARG A 188 -14.42 23.30 -22.77
C ARG A 188 -14.94 24.69 -22.37
N GLY A 189 -15.37 24.83 -21.13
CA GLY A 189 -16.00 26.05 -20.62
C GLY A 189 -15.09 26.93 -19.77
N ILE A 190 -13.95 26.42 -19.31
CA ILE A 190 -13.06 27.16 -18.42
C ILE A 190 -12.36 28.33 -19.13
N LEU A 191 -12.50 29.54 -18.58
CA LEU A 191 -11.96 30.78 -19.16
C LEU A 191 -10.91 31.48 -18.30
N SER A 192 -10.75 31.08 -17.05
CA SER A 192 -9.78 31.64 -16.12
C SER A 192 -9.26 30.57 -15.19
N THR A 193 -8.01 30.69 -14.78
CA THR A 193 -7.33 29.81 -13.84
C THR A 193 -7.95 29.96 -12.43
N PRO A 194 -8.64 28.93 -11.91
CA PRO A 194 -9.17 28.92 -10.55
C PRO A 194 -8.04 28.97 -9.51
N LYS A 195 -8.23 29.68 -8.40
CA LYS A 195 -7.17 29.92 -7.40
C LYS A 195 -6.89 28.74 -6.46
N ASN A 196 -7.91 27.93 -6.17
CA ASN A 196 -7.86 26.91 -5.12
C ASN A 196 -7.97 25.50 -5.69
N ILE A 197 -7.80 25.33 -7.01
CA ILE A 197 -7.98 24.05 -7.67
C ILE A 197 -6.64 23.41 -7.98
N TYR A 198 -6.49 22.18 -7.50
CA TYR A 198 -5.27 21.39 -7.60
C TYR A 198 -5.61 20.02 -8.21
N LEU A 199 -4.74 19.51 -9.07
CA LEU A 199 -4.71 18.10 -9.40
C LEU A 199 -4.04 17.38 -8.23
N VAL A 200 -4.78 16.54 -7.52
CA VAL A 200 -4.23 15.69 -6.46
C VAL A 200 -4.02 14.28 -7.02
N GLU A 201 -2.87 13.68 -6.72
CA GLU A 201 -2.49 12.34 -7.14
C GLU A 201 -2.07 11.50 -5.94
N LEU A 202 -2.61 10.29 -5.83
CA LEU A 202 -2.28 9.27 -4.84
C LEU A 202 -1.87 7.97 -5.54
N PRO A 203 -1.20 7.04 -4.85
CA PRO A 203 -1.08 5.65 -5.29
C PRO A 203 -2.47 5.04 -5.56
N SER A 204 -2.55 4.03 -6.41
CA SER A 204 -3.82 3.33 -6.65
C SER A 204 -4.44 2.82 -5.36
N TRP A 205 -5.76 2.76 -5.32
CA TRP A 205 -6.50 2.30 -4.14
C TRP A 205 -6.04 0.93 -3.69
N PHE A 206 -5.69 0.06 -4.64
CA PHE A 206 -5.18 -1.27 -4.36
C PHE A 206 -3.79 -1.27 -3.70
N ARG A 207 -2.92 -0.29 -4.00
CA ARG A 207 -1.63 -0.12 -3.29
C ARG A 207 -1.81 0.40 -1.87
N ILE A 208 -2.88 1.16 -1.62
CA ILE A 208 -3.15 1.72 -0.29
C ILE A 208 -3.86 0.69 0.59
N ASP A 209 -4.80 -0.05 0.01
CA ASP A 209 -5.58 -1.09 0.70
C ASP A 209 -5.76 -2.34 -0.17
N PRO A 210 -4.76 -3.23 -0.19
CA PRO A 210 -4.83 -4.48 -0.96
C PRO A 210 -5.78 -5.51 -0.35
N VAL A 211 -6.23 -5.31 0.89
CA VAL A 211 -7.03 -6.27 1.65
C VAL A 211 -8.53 -6.05 1.42
N SER A 212 -8.98 -4.79 1.39
CA SER A 212 -10.41 -4.45 1.28
C SER A 212 -11.15 -5.06 0.08
N PRO A 213 -10.58 -5.19 -1.13
CA PRO A 213 -11.26 -5.86 -2.24
C PRO A 213 -11.64 -7.31 -1.95
N VAL A 214 -10.88 -8.02 -1.09
CA VAL A 214 -11.21 -9.39 -0.66
C VAL A 214 -12.37 -9.38 0.31
N TRP A 215 -12.32 -8.47 1.29
CA TRP A 215 -13.38 -8.32 2.28
C TRP A 215 -14.72 -7.95 1.64
N ARG A 216 -14.71 -7.07 0.63
CA ARG A 216 -15.91 -6.76 -0.17
C ARG A 216 -16.51 -8.01 -0.81
N LYS A 217 -15.69 -8.88 -1.42
CA LYS A 217 -16.17 -10.13 -2.07
C LYS A 217 -16.65 -11.19 -1.07
N GLN A 218 -16.10 -11.22 0.15
CA GLN A 218 -16.56 -12.12 1.21
C GLN A 218 -17.95 -11.74 1.74
N PHE A 219 -18.28 -10.45 1.81
CA PHE A 219 -19.64 -9.99 2.12
C PHE A 219 -20.67 -10.34 1.03
N GLU A 220 -20.23 -10.58 -0.21
CA GLU A 220 -21.09 -10.96 -1.35
C GLU A 220 -21.30 -12.49 -1.48
N GLY A 221 -20.96 -13.29 -0.45
CA GLY A 221 -21.44 -14.68 -0.32
C GLY A 221 -20.51 -15.79 -0.82
N THR A 222 -19.21 -15.52 -1.01
CA THR A 222 -18.22 -16.58 -1.32
C THR A 222 -17.22 -16.79 -0.18
N ARG A 223 -17.22 -18.00 0.39
CA ARG A 223 -16.30 -18.44 1.45
C ARG A 223 -14.85 -18.25 1.02
N LEU A 224 -14.06 -17.51 1.79
CA LEU A 224 -12.62 -17.47 1.64
C LEU A 224 -11.98 -17.43 3.02
N HIS A 225 -11.28 -18.51 3.40
CA HIS A 225 -10.49 -18.56 4.63
C HIS A 225 -8.96 -18.56 4.36
N GLU A 226 -8.52 -18.38 3.10
CA GLU A 226 -7.10 -18.53 2.72
C GLU A 226 -6.54 -17.42 1.79
N LYS A 227 -7.32 -16.39 1.40
CA LYS A 227 -6.95 -15.48 0.28
C LYS A 227 -6.80 -13.98 0.59
N GLU A 228 -7.04 -13.54 1.83
CA GLU A 228 -7.00 -12.11 2.18
C GLU A 228 -5.58 -11.53 2.14
N THR A 229 -4.65 -12.26 2.73
CA THR A 229 -3.22 -11.90 2.84
C THR A 229 -2.45 -12.18 1.55
N MET A 230 -2.99 -12.97 0.62
CA MET A 230 -2.31 -13.29 -0.65
C MET A 230 -1.97 -12.02 -1.44
N PHE A 231 -2.85 -11.01 -1.40
CA PHE A 231 -2.62 -9.75 -2.11
C PHE A 231 -1.50 -8.92 -1.52
N LEU A 232 -1.21 -9.07 -0.21
CA LEU A 232 -0.07 -8.41 0.42
C LEU A 232 1.26 -8.87 -0.19
N ASN A 233 1.32 -10.08 -0.77
CA ASN A 233 2.49 -10.54 -1.51
C ASN A 233 2.55 -10.07 -2.97
N THR A 234 1.45 -9.52 -3.50
CA THR A 234 1.34 -9.10 -4.91
C THR A 234 1.51 -7.61 -5.12
N VAL A 235 1.32 -6.81 -4.06
CA VAL A 235 1.48 -5.35 -4.12
C VAL A 235 2.05 -4.84 -2.80
N MET A 236 3.01 -3.94 -2.90
CA MET A 236 3.58 -3.27 -1.73
C MET A 236 2.56 -2.27 -1.17
N MET A 237 2.11 -2.51 0.05
CA MET A 237 1.15 -1.64 0.73
C MET A 237 1.84 -0.32 1.12
N GLU A 238 1.29 0.81 0.63
CA GLU A 238 1.83 2.12 0.95
C GLU A 238 1.25 2.69 2.24
N PRO A 239 2.08 2.96 3.27
CA PRO A 239 1.59 3.46 4.55
C PRO A 239 1.31 4.96 4.49
N ASN A 240 0.08 5.35 4.79
CA ASN A 240 -0.33 6.75 5.00
C ASN A 240 0.14 7.71 3.88
N PRO A 241 -0.12 7.40 2.60
CA PRO A 241 0.43 8.20 1.51
C PRO A 241 -0.10 9.64 1.55
N THR A 242 0.77 10.58 1.21
CA THR A 242 0.43 11.99 1.03
C THR A 242 0.25 12.29 -0.46
N ALA A 243 -0.86 12.90 -0.81
CA ALA A 243 -1.19 13.25 -2.18
C ALA A 243 -0.20 14.29 -2.73
N ASN A 244 0.35 14.00 -3.90
CA ASN A 244 1.04 15.01 -4.68
C ASN A 244 -0.01 16.01 -5.19
N ALA A 245 0.25 17.31 -5.00
CA ALA A 245 -0.70 18.36 -5.38
C ALA A 245 -0.06 19.34 -6.37
N THR A 246 -0.65 19.43 -7.56
CA THR A 246 -0.19 20.31 -8.64
C THR A 246 -1.29 21.34 -8.91
N HIS A 247 -1.00 22.63 -8.73
CA HIS A 247 -2.00 23.67 -8.98
C HIS A 247 -2.44 23.64 -10.45
N ILE A 248 -3.71 23.89 -10.75
CA ILE A 248 -4.25 23.81 -12.13
C ILE A 248 -3.45 24.66 -13.14
N SER A 249 -2.85 25.76 -12.71
CA SER A 249 -1.98 26.61 -13.53
C SER A 249 -0.65 25.98 -13.95
N GLN A 250 -0.32 24.80 -13.44
CA GLN A 250 0.89 24.03 -13.73
C GLN A 250 0.57 22.75 -14.50
N THR A 251 -0.67 22.59 -14.94
CA THR A 251 -1.16 21.41 -15.68
C THR A 251 -1.51 21.79 -17.12
N GLU A 252 -1.84 20.79 -17.93
CA GLU A 252 -2.28 20.99 -19.32
C GLU A 252 -3.58 21.82 -19.44
N MET A 253 -4.35 21.97 -18.36
CA MET A 253 -5.55 22.80 -18.32
C MET A 253 -5.28 24.27 -18.66
N VAL A 254 -4.06 24.76 -18.48
CA VAL A 254 -3.68 26.12 -18.90
C VAL A 254 -3.82 26.28 -20.42
N ASN A 255 -3.50 25.24 -21.19
CA ASN A 255 -3.67 25.28 -22.64
C ASN A 255 -5.16 25.31 -23.02
N ALA A 256 -6.00 24.53 -22.33
CA ALA A 256 -7.44 24.57 -22.52
C ALA A 256 -8.01 25.98 -22.25
N ILE A 257 -7.63 26.58 -21.12
CA ILE A 257 -8.02 27.96 -20.77
C ILE A 257 -7.58 28.94 -21.87
N LYS A 258 -6.31 28.87 -22.30
CA LYS A 258 -5.77 29.73 -23.35
C LYS A 258 -6.57 29.60 -24.65
N MET A 259 -6.84 28.37 -25.11
CA MET A 259 -7.57 28.11 -26.34
C MET A 259 -9.03 28.57 -26.26
N ASN A 260 -9.70 28.35 -25.13
CA ASN A 260 -11.08 28.81 -24.93
C ASN A 260 -11.18 30.33 -24.94
N ARG A 261 -10.21 31.03 -24.35
CA ARG A 261 -10.14 32.50 -24.38
C ARG A 261 -9.93 33.03 -25.80
N ILE A 262 -9.01 32.43 -26.56
CA ILE A 262 -8.79 32.78 -27.98
C ILE A 262 -10.08 32.59 -28.78
N ARG A 263 -10.75 31.44 -28.63
CA ARG A 263 -12.02 31.14 -29.31
C ARG A 263 -13.14 32.13 -28.96
N LYS A 264 -13.11 32.72 -27.77
CA LYS A 264 -14.08 33.72 -27.29
C LYS A 264 -13.64 35.17 -27.54
N GLY A 265 -12.50 35.41 -28.20
CA GLY A 265 -11.97 36.75 -28.44
C GLY A 265 -11.58 37.50 -27.15
N LEU A 266 -11.25 36.78 -26.08
CA LEU A 266 -10.85 37.37 -24.80
C LEU A 266 -9.34 37.65 -24.80
N PRO A 267 -8.87 38.72 -24.13
CA PRO A 267 -7.44 38.99 -24.00
C PRO A 267 -6.72 37.84 -23.27
N PRO A 268 -5.39 37.69 -23.39
CA PRO A 268 -4.64 36.70 -22.62
C PRO A 268 -4.91 36.83 -21.11
N GLU A 269 -5.02 35.70 -20.41
CA GLU A 269 -5.11 35.73 -18.96
C GLU A 269 -3.81 36.32 -18.38
N ARG A 270 -3.94 37.28 -17.45
CA ARG A 270 -2.78 37.70 -16.66
C ARG A 270 -2.38 36.54 -15.77
N ILE A 271 -1.37 35.79 -16.18
CA ILE A 271 -0.83 34.66 -15.41
C ILE A 271 -0.42 35.21 -14.06
N ARG A 272 -1.18 34.87 -13.01
CA ARG A 272 -0.74 35.10 -11.65
C ARG A 272 0.51 34.25 -11.47
N LYS A 273 1.64 34.89 -11.16
CA LYS A 273 2.82 34.16 -10.71
C LYS A 273 2.39 33.34 -9.50
N THR A 274 2.30 32.03 -9.64
CA THR A 274 2.08 31.14 -8.49
C THR A 274 3.23 31.41 -7.52
N PRO A 275 2.95 31.61 -6.21
CA PRO A 275 4.02 31.64 -5.23
C PRO A 275 4.86 30.39 -5.43
N LYS A 276 6.17 30.54 -5.65
CA LYS A 276 7.07 29.39 -5.68
C LYS A 276 6.94 28.73 -4.32
N TRP A 277 6.35 27.53 -4.28
CA TRP A 277 6.29 26.74 -3.07
C TRP A 277 7.73 26.30 -2.78
N THR A 278 8.41 27.00 -1.88
CA THR A 278 9.70 26.54 -1.34
C THR A 278 9.40 25.24 -0.63
N LYS A 279 9.90 24.11 -1.17
CA LYS A 279 9.87 22.81 -0.48
C LYS A 279 10.31 23.07 0.97
N GLY A 280 9.41 22.79 1.91
CA GLY A 280 9.64 23.05 3.32
C GLY A 280 10.99 22.46 3.75
N LYS A 281 11.75 23.23 4.53
CA LYS A 281 12.80 22.66 5.37
C LYS A 281 12.17 21.50 6.14
N LYS A 282 12.76 20.30 6.02
CA LYS A 282 12.51 19.23 6.97
C LYS A 282 12.77 19.83 8.37
N LEU A 283 11.75 19.82 9.23
CA LEU A 283 11.91 20.05 10.67
C LEU A 283 12.59 18.83 11.29
#